data_AF-A0A4Y2IRA7-F1
#
_entry.id   AF-A0A4Y2IRA7-F1
#
_cell.length_a   1.000
_cell.length_b   1.000
_cell.length_c   1.000
_cell.angle_alpha   90.00
_cell.angle_beta   90.00
_cell.angle_gamma   90.00
#
_symmetry.space_group_name_H-M   'P 1'
#
loop_
_entity.id
_entity.type
_entity.pdbx_description
1 polymer ?
#
loop_
_entity_poly.entity_id
_entity_poly.type
_entity_poly.pdbx_seq_one_letter_code
_entity_poly.pdbx_strand_id
1 'polypeptide(L)'
;MENESFSDHNFIKIIIKSETPILSYLRFKTKFGGHKKFYIHFKEKIHKLLEIIHSSDTIKGLDAATEKLQLEILDSCLHSYKISKIPTTPNTLWWNQSLKIKKIELNALRSHVEKGTGETHEHYQKVYSK
;
A
#
# COMPACT_ATOMS: atom_id res chain seq x y z
N MET A 1 -46.30 -13.23 -20.83
CA MET A 1 -45.49 -13.93 -19.83
C MET A 1 -44.21 -13.12 -19.67
N GLU A 2 -44.11 -12.37 -18.58
CA GLU A 2 -42.91 -11.60 -18.24
C GLU A 2 -41.84 -12.58 -17.73
N ASN A 3 -40.63 -12.53 -18.30
CA ASN A 3 -39.52 -13.36 -17.84
C ASN A 3 -39.05 -12.85 -16.48
N GLU A 4 -39.25 -13.65 -15.43
CA GLU A 4 -38.68 -13.44 -14.10
C GLU A 4 -37.14 -13.56 -14.18
N SER A 5 -36.44 -12.50 -13.78
CA SER A 5 -34.99 -12.44 -13.72
C SER A 5 -34.51 -12.83 -12.31
N PHE A 6 -33.88 -13.99 -12.17
CA PHE A 6 -33.27 -14.49 -10.93
C PHE A 6 -31.87 -13.92 -10.66
N SER A 7 -31.64 -12.65 -10.99
CA SER A 7 -30.32 -12.03 -10.80
C SER A 7 -30.15 -11.57 -9.35
N ASP A 8 -29.47 -12.38 -8.53
CA ASP A 8 -29.07 -12.08 -7.14
C ASP A 8 -27.92 -11.05 -7.03
N HIS A 9 -27.59 -10.35 -8.12
CA HIS A 9 -26.49 -9.40 -8.17
C HIS A 9 -26.87 -8.02 -7.63
N ASN A 10 -27.32 -7.95 -6.38
CA ASN A 10 -27.35 -6.68 -5.65
C ASN A 10 -25.92 -6.34 -5.20
N PHE A 11 -25.22 -5.53 -5.99
CA PHE A 11 -23.88 -5.05 -5.62
C PHE A 11 -23.96 -4.19 -4.36
N ILE A 12 -23.46 -4.72 -3.24
CA ILE A 12 -23.33 -3.96 -2.00
C ILE A 12 -22.21 -2.93 -2.20
N LYS A 13 -22.60 -1.65 -2.35
CA LYS A 13 -21.67 -0.52 -2.41
C LYS A 13 -21.10 -0.26 -1.02
N ILE A 14 -19.98 -0.89 -0.69
CA ILE A 14 -19.24 -0.60 0.53
C ILE A 14 -18.37 0.64 0.29
N ILE A 15 -18.71 1.76 0.94
CA ILE A 15 -17.89 2.97 0.96
C ILE A 15 -16.97 2.87 2.17
N ILE A 16 -15.72 2.48 1.93
CA ILE A 16 -14.69 2.48 2.98
C ILE A 16 -14.20 3.92 3.16
N LYS A 17 -14.67 4.59 4.21
CA LYS A 17 -14.09 5.86 4.68
C LYS A 17 -12.76 5.55 5.35
N SER A 18 -11.69 5.44 4.56
CA SER A 18 -10.32 5.28 5.05
C SER A 18 -9.83 6.63 5.59
N GLU A 19 -10.30 7.03 6.77
CA GLU A 19 -9.65 8.09 7.57
C GLU A 19 -8.44 7.55 8.34
N THR A 20 -7.98 6.33 8.05
CA THR A 20 -6.70 5.87 8.59
C THR A 20 -5.59 6.71 7.96
N PRO A 21 -4.86 7.53 8.75
CA PRO A 21 -3.64 8.12 8.25
C PRO A 21 -2.75 6.96 7.84
N ILE A 22 -2.49 6.81 6.54
CA ILE A 22 -1.48 5.88 6.08
C ILE A 22 -0.17 6.41 6.66
N LEU A 23 0.24 5.86 7.81
CA LEU A 23 1.54 6.07 8.41
C LEU A 23 2.55 5.44 7.46
N SER A 24 2.92 6.18 6.42
CA SER A 24 3.94 5.79 5.47
C SER A 24 5.29 6.01 6.13
N TYR A 25 5.78 4.98 6.82
CA TYR A 25 7.13 4.99 7.36
C TYR A 25 8.15 4.96 6.21
N LEU A 26 9.26 5.69 6.39
CA LEU A 26 10.39 5.64 5.46
C LEU A 26 10.93 4.20 5.38
N ARG A 27 10.86 3.59 4.20
CA ARG A 27 11.44 2.27 3.96
C ARG A 27 12.83 2.41 3.38
N PHE A 28 13.86 1.98 4.10
CA PHE A 28 15.24 2.00 3.61
C PHE A 28 15.57 0.76 2.78
N LYS A 29 16.37 0.91 1.71
CA LYS A 29 16.90 -0.20 0.93
C LYS A 29 18.16 -0.75 1.59
N THR A 30 18.14 -2.02 1.97
CA THR A 30 19.24 -2.73 2.65
C THR A 30 20.19 -3.46 1.69
N LYS A 31 20.25 -3.07 0.41
CA LYS A 31 21.15 -3.72 -0.58
C LYS A 31 22.60 -3.69 -0.06
N PHE A 32 23.33 -4.77 -0.33
CA PHE A 32 24.69 -5.03 0.17
C PHE A 32 25.59 -3.78 0.14
N GLY A 33 26.16 -3.45 1.30
CA GLY A 33 27.10 -2.33 1.49
C GLY A 33 26.60 -1.18 2.38
N GLY A 34 25.28 -0.90 2.40
CA GLY A 34 24.72 0.20 3.21
C GLY A 34 24.94 0.03 4.71
N HIS A 35 24.90 -1.21 5.19
CA HIS A 35 25.05 -1.49 6.62
C HIS A 35 26.46 -1.22 7.16
N LYS A 36 27.51 -1.47 6.36
CA LYS A 36 28.89 -1.14 6.75
C LYS A 36 29.05 0.38 6.91
N LYS A 37 28.47 1.15 5.99
CA LYS A 37 28.46 2.62 6.04
C LYS A 37 27.70 3.13 7.27
N PHE A 38 26.54 2.55 7.56
CA PHE A 38 25.76 2.83 8.76
C PHE A 38 26.57 2.57 10.03
N TYR A 39 27.19 1.39 10.13
CA TYR A 39 27.98 1.02 11.30
C TYR A 39 29.13 2.00 11.55
N ILE A 40 29.92 2.33 10.52
CA ILE A 40 31.04 3.26 10.66
C ILE A 40 30.54 4.63 11.15
N HIS A 41 29.50 5.16 10.51
CA HIS A 41 28.98 6.49 10.82
C HIS A 41 28.31 6.54 12.20
N PHE A 42 27.48 5.56 12.54
CA PHE A 42 26.80 5.51 13.84
C PHE A 42 27.78 5.26 14.98
N LYS A 43 28.83 4.46 14.77
CA LYS A 43 29.84 4.14 15.78
C LYS A 43 30.52 5.40 16.35
N GLU A 44 30.76 6.41 15.53
CA GLU A 44 31.34 7.69 15.95
C GLU A 44 30.45 8.45 16.95
N LYS A 45 29.14 8.20 16.91
CA LYS A 45 28.12 8.88 17.72
C LYS A 45 27.81 8.13 19.04
N ILE A 46 28.12 6.83 19.12
CA ILE A 46 27.79 5.97 20.27
C ILE A 46 28.32 6.52 21.61
N HIS A 47 29.59 6.96 21.66
CA HIS A 47 30.19 7.42 22.92
C HIS A 47 29.44 8.63 23.49
N LYS A 48 29.12 9.60 22.65
CA LYS A 48 28.35 10.80 23.05
C LYS A 48 26.94 10.44 23.51
N LEU A 49 26.30 9.48 22.84
CA LEU A 49 24.96 9.02 23.23
C LEU A 49 24.99 8.32 24.60
N LEU A 50 26.01 7.51 24.86
CA LEU A 50 26.19 6.86 26.17
C LEU A 50 26.40 7.88 27.29
N GLU A 51 27.23 8.89 27.07
CA GLU A 51 27.43 9.98 28.04
C GLU A 51 26.11 10.70 28.36
N ILE A 52 25.31 11.02 27.34
CA ILE A 52 24.01 11.69 27.52
C ILE A 52 23.07 10.81 28.35
N ILE A 53 22.98 9.52 28.04
CA ILE A 53 22.15 8.57 28.79
C ILE A 53 22.62 8.46 30.24
N HIS A 54 23.93 8.34 30.47
CA HIS A 54 24.49 8.25 31.83
C HIS A 54 24.32 9.53 32.65
N SER A 55 24.33 10.70 32.00
CA SER A 55 24.12 12.00 32.67
C SER A 55 22.65 12.35 32.94
N SER A 56 21.71 11.50 32.48
CA SER A 56 20.28 11.77 32.58
C SER A 56 19.69 11.26 33.90
N ASP A 57 19.66 12.12 34.91
CA ASP A 57 19.13 11.80 36.25
C ASP A 57 17.62 12.07 36.41
N THR A 58 16.96 12.57 35.37
CA THR A 58 15.52 12.91 35.40
C THR A 58 14.77 12.23 34.27
N ILE A 59 13.48 11.96 34.47
CA ILE A 59 12.59 11.37 33.45
C ILE A 59 12.62 12.22 32.16
N LYS A 60 12.52 13.55 32.31
CA LYS A 60 12.59 14.47 31.16
C LYS A 60 13.94 14.41 30.43
N GLY A 61 15.04 14.27 31.18
CA GLY A 61 16.37 14.09 30.60
C GLY A 61 16.47 12.77 29.82
N LEU A 62 15.90 11.71 30.37
CA LEU A 62 15.85 10.39 29.73
C LEU A 62 15.00 10.40 28.44
N ASP A 63 13.85 11.09 28.46
CA ASP A 63 13.01 11.26 27.26
C ASP A 63 13.79 12.01 26.17
N ALA A 64 14.47 13.10 26.52
CA ALA A 64 15.30 13.86 25.58
C ALA A 64 16.51 13.05 25.06
N ALA A 65 17.14 12.23 25.92
CA ALA A 65 18.20 11.31 25.52
C ALA A 65 17.69 10.26 24.53
N THR A 66 16.49 9.74 24.76
CA THR A 66 15.83 8.77 23.87
C THR A 66 15.48 9.37 22.52
N GLU A 67 14.90 10.58 22.51
CA GLU A 67 14.63 11.32 21.27
C GLU A 67 15.91 11.55 20.47
N LYS A 68 16.99 11.97 21.15
CA LYS A 68 18.28 12.20 20.51
C LYS A 68 18.86 10.92 19.92
N LEU A 69 18.78 9.79 20.63
CA LEU A 69 19.19 8.48 20.10
C LEU A 69 18.40 8.12 18.83
N GLN A 70 17.08 8.32 18.83
CA GLN A 70 16.23 8.04 17.67
C GLN A 70 16.61 8.91 16.46
N LEU A 71 16.83 10.21 16.68
CA LEU A 71 17.26 11.14 15.64
C LEU A 71 18.62 10.75 15.06
N GLU A 72 19.55 10.35 15.92
CA GLU A 72 20.91 9.95 15.51
C GLU A 72 20.92 8.65 14.70
N ILE A 73 20.07 7.70 15.08
CA ILE A 73 19.83 6.48 14.29
C ILE A 73 19.21 6.84 12.94
N LEU A 74 18.21 7.72 12.91
CA LEU A 74 17.53 8.13 11.68
C LEU A 74 18.49 8.85 10.72
N ASP A 75 19.27 9.82 11.20
CA ASP A 75 20.28 10.52 10.41
C ASP A 75 21.30 9.54 9.83
N SER A 76 21.79 8.62 10.66
CA SER A 76 22.74 7.60 10.21
C SER A 76 22.15 6.66 9.16
N CYS A 77 20.85 6.35 9.27
CA CYS A 77 20.12 5.58 8.27
C CYS A 77 19.96 6.36 6.96
N LEU A 78 19.60 7.64 7.02
CA LEU A 78 19.46 8.52 5.84
C LEU A 78 20.79 8.69 5.10
N HIS A 79 21.89 8.78 5.84
CA HIS A 79 23.23 8.88 5.27
C HIS A 79 23.68 7.59 4.56
N SER A 80 23.20 6.45 5.03
CA SER A 80 23.75 5.13 4.67
C SER A 80 22.91 4.35 3.68
N TYR A 81 21.58 4.50 3.73
CA TYR A 81 20.65 3.75 2.93
C TYR A 81 19.87 4.64 1.98
N LYS A 82 19.57 4.12 0.79
CA LYS A 82 18.66 4.77 -0.14
C LYS A 82 17.22 4.58 0.33
N ILE A 83 16.44 5.66 0.39
CA ILE A 83 14.99 5.57 0.64
C ILE A 83 14.35 4.83 -0.53
N SER A 84 13.67 3.72 -0.22
CA SER A 84 12.77 3.05 -1.14
C SER A 84 11.55 3.94 -1.29
N LYS A 85 11.34 4.45 -2.50
CA LYS A 85 10.03 4.97 -2.87
C LYS A 85 9.05 3.82 -2.66
N ILE A 86 8.14 3.97 -1.70
CA ILE A 86 6.90 3.21 -1.76
C ILE A 86 6.27 3.67 -3.07
N PRO A 87 5.91 2.79 -4.01
CA PRO A 87 5.03 3.22 -5.08
C PRO A 87 3.77 3.70 -4.37
N THR A 88 3.61 5.02 -4.23
CA THR A 88 2.29 5.62 -4.10
C THR A 88 1.48 4.90 -5.15
N THR A 89 0.40 4.22 -4.76
CA THR A 89 -0.49 3.52 -5.70
C THR A 89 -0.52 4.37 -6.95
N PRO A 90 -0.02 3.87 -8.11
CA PRO A 90 0.10 4.71 -9.28
C PRO A 90 -1.23 5.41 -9.39
N ASN A 91 -1.22 6.74 -9.46
CA ASN A 91 -2.45 7.48 -9.69
C ASN A 91 -2.91 7.01 -11.07
N THR A 92 -3.68 5.93 -11.08
CA THR A 92 -4.23 5.31 -12.25
C THR A 92 -5.36 6.24 -12.62
N LEU A 93 -5.00 7.36 -13.25
CA LEU A 93 -5.92 8.36 -13.79
C LEU A 93 -6.95 7.70 -14.72
N TRP A 94 -6.58 6.56 -15.33
CA TRP A 94 -7.46 5.77 -16.18
C TRP A 94 -8.30 4.74 -15.41
N TRP A 95 -8.01 4.42 -14.15
CA TRP A 95 -8.77 3.42 -13.39
C TRP A 95 -9.78 4.11 -12.50
N ASN A 96 -11.04 3.69 -12.61
CA ASN A 96 -12.10 4.07 -11.70
C ASN A 96 -13.02 2.87 -11.47
N GLN A 97 -13.87 2.99 -10.45
CA GLN A 97 -14.79 1.92 -10.06
C GLN A 97 -15.74 1.52 -11.20
N SER A 98 -16.16 2.47 -12.04
CA SER A 98 -17.07 2.19 -13.16
C SER A 98 -16.42 1.32 -14.24
N LEU A 99 -15.14 1.51 -14.54
CA LEU A 99 -14.40 0.64 -15.46
C LEU A 99 -14.20 -0.77 -14.90
N LYS A 100 -14.03 -0.91 -13.57
CA LYS A 100 -13.97 -2.23 -12.93
C LYS A 100 -15.31 -2.96 -13.02
N ILE A 101 -16.41 -2.25 -12.79
CA ILE A 101 -17.77 -2.79 -12.92
C ILE A 101 -18.02 -3.24 -14.36
N LYS A 102 -17.75 -2.37 -15.35
CA LYS A 102 -17.89 -2.71 -16.78
C LYS A 102 -17.06 -3.94 -17.18
N LYS A 103 -15.85 -4.09 -16.65
CA LYS A 103 -15.01 -5.28 -16.91
C LYS A 103 -15.65 -6.57 -16.38
N ILE A 104 -16.26 -6.52 -15.19
CA ILE A 104 -16.95 -7.67 -14.60
C ILE A 104 -18.19 -8.02 -15.42
N GLU A 105 -18.99 -7.02 -15.80
CA GLU A 105 -20.17 -7.19 -16.67
C GLU A 105 -19.80 -7.84 -18.00
N LEU A 106 -18.76 -7.34 -18.67
CA LEU A 106 -18.27 -7.91 -19.94
C LEU A 106 -17.78 -9.35 -19.78
N ASN A 107 -17.10 -9.67 -18.67
CA ASN A 107 -16.66 -11.03 -18.40
C ASN A 107 -17.83 -11.97 -18.11
N ALA A 108 -18.87 -11.49 -17.44
CA ALA A 108 -20.10 -12.25 -17.20
C ALA A 108 -20.80 -12.54 -18.53
N LEU A 109 -21.00 -11.53 -19.38
CA LEU A 109 -21.58 -11.69 -20.73
C LEU A 109 -20.78 -12.69 -21.57
N ARG A 110 -19.45 -12.56 -21.59
CA ARG A 110 -18.57 -13.51 -22.27
C ARG A 110 -18.74 -14.94 -21.75
N SER A 111 -18.82 -15.12 -20.43
CA SER A 111 -19.03 -16.42 -19.81
C SER A 111 -20.39 -17.02 -20.19
N HIS A 112 -21.44 -16.21 -20.32
CA HIS A 112 -22.76 -16.64 -20.77
C HIS A 112 -22.76 -17.05 -22.24
N VAL A 113 -22.01 -16.35 -23.11
CA VAL A 113 -21.82 -16.77 -24.50
C VAL A 113 -21.08 -18.10 -24.56
N GLU A 114 -19.98 -18.25 -23.83
CA GLU A 114 -19.16 -19.48 -23.85
C GLU A 114 -19.88 -20.71 -23.27
N LYS A 115 -20.83 -20.53 -22.34
CA LYS A 115 -21.56 -21.63 -21.68
C LYS A 115 -23.00 -21.84 -22.19
N GLY A 116 -23.57 -20.86 -22.89
CA GLY A 116 -24.93 -20.93 -23.41
C GLY A 116 -25.05 -21.92 -24.58
N THR A 117 -26.20 -22.56 -24.69
CA THR A 117 -26.54 -23.46 -25.82
C THR A 117 -27.87 -23.04 -26.44
N GLY A 118 -27.94 -23.03 -27.77
CA GLY A 118 -29.15 -22.67 -28.51
C GLY A 118 -29.52 -21.18 -28.37
N GLU A 119 -30.79 -20.88 -28.09
CA GLU A 119 -31.35 -19.53 -28.07
C GLU A 119 -30.70 -18.60 -27.02
N THR A 120 -30.23 -19.16 -25.90
CA THR A 120 -29.50 -18.40 -24.86
C THR A 120 -28.14 -17.91 -25.35
N HIS A 121 -27.43 -18.71 -26.16
CA HIS A 121 -26.16 -18.30 -26.77
C HIS A 121 -26.35 -17.13 -27.73
N GLU A 122 -27.33 -17.22 -28.63
CA GLU A 122 -27.62 -16.18 -29.63
C GLU A 122 -28.03 -14.86 -29.00
N HIS A 123 -28.79 -14.90 -27.90
CA HIS A 123 -29.19 -13.71 -27.14
C HIS A 123 -27.96 -12.98 -26.55
N TYR A 124 -27.11 -13.69 -25.79
CA TYR A 124 -25.94 -13.06 -25.17
C TYR A 124 -24.86 -12.68 -26.19
N GLN A 125 -24.74 -13.39 -27.31
CA GLN A 125 -23.79 -13.05 -28.38
C GLN A 125 -24.16 -11.71 -29.06
N LYS A 126 -25.46 -11.46 -29.28
CA LYS A 126 -25.95 -10.16 -29.79
C LYS A 126 -25.71 -9.01 -28.80
N VAL A 127 -25.85 -9.26 -27.50
CA VAL A 127 -25.62 -8.27 -26.44
C VAL A 127 -24.12 -7.97 -26.27
N TYR A 128 -23.26 -8.97 -26.40
CA TYR A 128 -21.80 -8.82 -26.27
C TYR A 128 -21.15 -8.13 -27.48
N SER A 129 -21.72 -8.28 -28.68
CA SER A 129 -21.14 -7.77 -29.93
C SER A 129 -21.56 -6.33 -30.27
N LYS A 130 -22.27 -5.65 -29.38
CA LYS A 130 -22.72 -4.25 -29.50
C LYS A 130 -21.75 -3.30 -28.81
#